data_AF-A0A4V2R248-F1
#
_entry.id   AF-A0A4V2R248-F1
#
_cell.length_a   1.000
_cell.length_b   1.000
_cell.length_c   1.000
_cell.angle_alpha   90.00
_cell.angle_beta   90.00
_cell.angle_gamma   90.00
#
_symmetry.space_group_name_H-M   'P 1'
#
loop_
_entity.id
_entity.type
_entity.pdbx_description
1 polymer ?
#
loop_
_entity_poly.entity_id
_entity_poly.type
_entity_poly.pdbx_seq_one_letter_code
_entity_poly.pdbx_strand_id
1 'polypeptide(L)' 'MLIRALLLLSVSLFSVQCFAYDAKSCQIKKQKLQQQLEYAKKYNNSYRVRGLERAIADVDRKCAPILKQAAATGK' A
#
# COMPACT_ATOMS: atom_id res chain seq x y z
N MET A 1 37.41 27.75 -4.75
CA MET A 1 36.10 27.99 -4.09
C MET A 1 34.92 27.38 -4.86
N LEU A 2 34.95 27.30 -6.20
CA LEU A 2 33.90 26.65 -7.00
C LEU A 2 33.66 25.16 -6.65
N ILE A 3 34.71 24.39 -6.40
CA ILE A 3 34.58 22.93 -6.13
C ILE A 3 33.85 22.67 -4.80
N ARG A 4 34.06 23.51 -3.78
CA ARG A 4 33.34 23.40 -2.50
C ARG A 4 31.86 23.76 -2.65
N ALA A 5 31.53 24.74 -3.49
CA ALA A 5 30.14 25.08 -3.81
C ALA A 5 29.45 23.95 -4.60
N LEU A 6 30.19 23.29 -5.52
CA LEU A 6 29.68 22.18 -6.31
C LEU A 6 29.40 20.92 -5.45
N LEU A 7 30.22 20.67 -4.43
CA LEU A 7 30.02 19.57 -3.46
C LEU A 7 28.88 19.83 -2.47
N LEU A 8 28.55 21.09 -2.18
CA LEU A 8 27.41 21.43 -1.32
C LEU A 8 26.08 21.36 -2.08
N LEU A 9 26.08 21.61 -3.39
CA LEU A 9 24.87 21.54 -4.22
C LEU A 9 24.37 20.10 -4.45
N SER A 10 25.29 19.12 -4.47
CA SER A 10 24.96 17.71 -4.75
C SER A 10 24.24 16.98 -3.61
N VAL A 11 24.26 17.51 -2.38
CA VAL A 11 23.61 16.88 -1.22
C VAL A 11 22.08 17.09 -1.19
N SER A 12 21.55 17.98 -2.04
CA SER A 12 20.17 18.46 -1.97
C SER A 12 19.09 17.54 -2.59
N LEU A 13 19.46 16.45 -3.28
CA LEU A 13 18.52 15.72 -4.16
C LEU A 13 18.01 14.36 -3.64
N PHE A 14 18.12 14.09 -2.33
CA PHE A 14 17.43 12.92 -1.75
C PHE A 14 15.99 13.27 -1.36
N SER A 15 15.11 13.40 -2.36
CA SER A 15 13.67 13.45 -2.12
C SER A 15 13.16 12.07 -1.70
N VAL A 16 12.73 11.95 -0.44
CA VAL A 16 12.11 10.73 0.08
C VAL A 16 10.71 10.61 -0.53
N GLN A 17 10.56 9.73 -1.51
CA GLN A 17 9.25 9.43 -2.08
C GLN A 17 8.44 8.61 -1.07
N CYS A 18 7.55 9.29 -0.35
CA CYS A 18 6.55 8.63 0.48
C CYS A 18 5.44 8.12 -0.43
N PHE A 19 5.38 6.80 -0.65
CA PHE A 19 4.25 6.18 -1.33
C PHE A 19 3.01 6.28 -0.43
N ALA A 20 2.20 7.32 -0.63
CA ALA A 20 0.93 7.46 0.04
C ALA A 20 -0.01 6.32 -0.37
N TYR A 21 -0.60 5.66 0.63
CA TYR A 21 -1.71 4.74 0.40
C TYR A 21 -2.96 5.57 0.04
N ASP A 22 -3.31 5.59 -1.25
CA ASP A 22 -4.58 6.16 -1.71
C ASP A 22 -5.71 5.11 -1.69
N ALA A 23 -6.96 5.57 -1.65
CA ALA A 23 -8.17 4.75 -1.65
C ALA A 23 -8.18 3.73 -2.80
N LYS A 24 -7.74 4.14 -4.00
CA LYS A 24 -7.64 3.24 -5.16
C LYS A 24 -6.64 2.10 -4.90
N SER A 25 -5.47 2.41 -4.33
CA SER A 25 -4.45 1.42 -3.99
C SER A 25 -4.94 0.43 -2.93
N CYS A 26 -5.70 0.91 -1.95
CA CYS A 26 -6.38 0.09 -0.95
C CYS A 26 -7.36 -0.92 -1.60
N GLN A 27 -8.23 -0.45 -2.48
CA GLN A 27 -9.20 -1.29 -3.18
C GLN A 27 -8.52 -2.35 -4.05
N ILE A 28 -7.52 -1.95 -4.85
CA ILE A 28 -6.76 -2.87 -5.71
C ILE A 28 -6.09 -3.96 -4.89
N LYS A 29 -5.47 -3.59 -3.75
CA LYS A 29 -4.80 -4.54 -2.88
C LYS A 29 -5.78 -5.55 -2.28
N LYS A 30 -6.94 -5.09 -1.79
CA LYS A 30 -7.99 -5.97 -1.25
C LYS A 30 -8.48 -6.95 -2.32
N GLN A 31 -8.79 -6.47 -3.51
CA GLN A 31 -9.25 -7.30 -4.62
C GLN A 31 -8.24 -8.40 -4.99
N LYS A 32 -6.94 -8.05 -5.10
CA LYS A 32 -5.88 -9.02 -5.38
C LYS A 32 -5.76 -10.09 -4.29
N LEU A 33 -5.91 -9.72 -3.01
CA LEU A 33 -5.89 -10.68 -1.91
C LEU A 33 -7.11 -11.62 -1.95
N GLN A 34 -8.29 -11.10 -2.27
CA GLN A 34 -9.51 -11.91 -2.43
C GLN A 34 -9.36 -12.91 -3.58
N GLN A 35 -8.81 -12.49 -4.73
CA GLN A 35 -8.52 -13.41 -5.84
C GLN A 35 -7.57 -14.55 -5.41
N GLN A 36 -6.52 -14.23 -4.65
CA GLN A 36 -5.61 -15.24 -4.13
C GLN A 36 -6.28 -16.15 -3.10
N LEU A 37 -7.24 -15.65 -2.32
CA LEU A 37 -7.98 -16.43 -1.34
C LEU A 37 -8.86 -17.46 -2.04
N GLU A 38 -9.59 -17.06 -3.08
CA GLU A 38 -10.40 -17.98 -3.89
C GLU A 38 -9.53 -19.04 -4.56
N TYR A 39 -8.36 -18.66 -5.09
CA TYR A 39 -7.39 -19.63 -5.58
C TYR A 39 -6.93 -20.59 -4.48
N ALA A 40 -6.56 -20.10 -3.30
CA ALA A 40 -6.10 -20.94 -2.20
C ALA A 40 -7.18 -21.92 -1.71
N LYS A 41 -8.46 -21.49 -1.67
CA LYS A 41 -9.61 -22.35 -1.36
C LYS A 41 -9.79 -23.43 -2.42
N LYS A 42 -9.73 -23.08 -3.71
CA LYS A 42 -9.87 -24.02 -4.83
C LYS A 42 -8.89 -25.20 -4.75
N TYR A 43 -7.68 -24.97 -4.27
CA TYR A 43 -6.63 -25.99 -4.13
C TYR A 43 -6.44 -26.49 -2.68
N ASN A 44 -7.42 -26.28 -1.80
CA ASN A 44 -7.40 -26.75 -0.41
C ASN A 44 -6.13 -26.36 0.38
N ASN A 45 -5.50 -25.23 0.05
CA ASN A 45 -4.31 -24.76 0.73
C ASN A 45 -4.67 -24.01 2.02
N SER A 46 -5.00 -24.76 3.08
CA SER A 46 -5.50 -24.20 4.34
C SER A 46 -4.53 -23.23 5.02
N TYR A 47 -3.22 -23.48 4.92
CA TYR A 47 -2.19 -22.56 5.44
C TYR A 47 -2.23 -21.21 4.73
N ARG A 48 -2.32 -21.23 3.39
CA ARG A 48 -2.39 -20.00 2.60
C ARG A 48 -3.71 -19.27 2.79
N VAL A 49 -4.83 -19.99 2.92
CA VAL A 49 -6.14 -19.42 3.28
C VAL A 49 -6.04 -18.61 4.57
N ARG A 50 -5.54 -19.20 5.66
CA ARG A 50 -5.38 -18.50 6.95
C ARG A 50 -4.45 -17.30 6.90
N GLY A 51 -3.43 -17.34 6.04
CA GLY A 51 -2.54 -16.21 5.81
C GLY A 51 -3.24 -15.05 5.09
N LEU A 52 -4.00 -15.39 4.04
CA LEU A 52 -4.73 -14.42 3.23
C LEU A 52 -5.87 -13.77 3.99
N GLU A 53 -6.61 -14.51 4.82
CA GLU A 53 -7.66 -13.95 5.67
C GLU A 53 -7.11 -12.89 6.64
N ARG A 54 -5.97 -13.18 7.28
CA ARG A 54 -5.26 -12.20 8.13
C ARG A 54 -4.82 -10.97 7.32
N ALA A 55 -4.25 -11.18 6.14
CA ALA A 55 -3.81 -10.09 5.27
C ALA A 55 -4.97 -9.20 4.81
N ILE A 56 -6.14 -9.79 4.51
CA ILE A 56 -7.35 -9.05 4.14
C ILE A 56 -7.84 -8.23 5.33
N ALA A 57 -7.93 -8.83 6.53
CA ALA A 57 -8.31 -8.12 7.75
C ALA A 57 -7.36 -6.95 8.05
N ASP A 58 -6.06 -7.12 7.84
CA ASP A 58 -5.07 -6.05 8.01
C ASP A 58 -5.25 -4.92 7.00
N VAL A 59 -5.53 -5.25 5.74
CA VAL A 59 -5.86 -4.24 4.71
C VAL A 59 -7.13 -3.50 5.09
N ASP A 60 -8.17 -4.18 5.54
CA ASP A 60 -9.42 -3.54 5.95
C ASP A 60 -9.21 -2.57 7.12
N ARG A 61 -8.44 -2.96 8.14
CA ARG A 61 -8.10 -2.06 9.26
C ARG A 61 -7.28 -0.85 8.80
N LYS A 62 -6.26 -1.06 7.96
CA LYS A 62 -5.37 0.02 7.49
C LYS A 62 -6.07 0.97 6.52
N CYS A 63 -6.96 0.45 5.69
CA CYS A 63 -7.63 1.22 4.64
C CYS A 63 -8.92 1.90 5.09
N ALA A 64 -9.53 1.47 6.19
CA ALA A 64 -10.72 2.13 6.75
C ALA A 64 -10.59 3.66 6.91
N PRO A 65 -9.53 4.24 7.50
CA PRO A 65 -9.39 5.69 7.59
C PRO A 65 -9.26 6.35 6.20
N ILE A 66 -8.47 5.75 5.30
CA ILE A 66 -8.22 6.28 3.95
C ILE A 66 -9.51 6.34 3.13
N LEU A 67 -10.33 5.28 3.18
CA LEU A 67 -11.62 5.23 2.49
C LEU A 67 -12.61 6.26 3.05
N LYS A 68 -12.58 6.49 4.38
CA LYS A 68 -13.39 7.55 5.02
C LYS A 68 -12.95 8.95 4.57
N GLN A 69 -11.64 9.20 4.50
CA GLN A 69 -11.09 10.46 4.00
C GLN A 69 -11.47 10.69 2.53
N ALA A 70 -11.32 9.69 1.67
CA ALA A 70 -11.66 9.78 0.25
C ALA A 70 -13.15 10.06 0.01
N ALA A 71 -14.04 9.49 0.82
CA ALA A 71 -15.47 9.78 0.78
C ALA A 71 -15.81 11.21 1.22
N ALA A 72 -14.98 11.80 2.10
CA ALA A 72 -15.18 13.16 2.60
C ALA A 72 -14.62 14.24 1.65
N THR A 73 -13.58 13.94 0.88
CA THR A 73 -12.97 14.88 -0.09
C THR A 73 -13.61 14.86 -1.48
N GLY A 74 -14.54 13.95 -1.74
CA GLY A 74 -15.33 13.92 -2.98
C GLY A 74 -16.55 14.85 -2.99
N LYS A 75 -16.58 15.87 -2.12
CA LYS A 75 -17.67 16.86 -2.01
C LYS A 75 -17.18 18.25 -2.34
#